data_AF-A0A7S1ADP3-F1
#
_entry.id   AF-A0A7S1ADP3-F1
#
_cell.length_a   1.000
_cell.length_b   1.000
_cell.length_c   1.000
_cell.angle_alpha   90.00
_cell.angle_beta   90.00
_cell.angle_gamma   90.00
#
_symmetry.space_group_name_H-M   'P 1'
#
loop_
_entity.id
_entity.type
_entity.pdbx_description
1 polymer ?
#
loop_
_entity_poly.entity_id
_entity_poly.type
_entity_poly.pdbx_seq_one_letter_code
_entity_poly.pdbx_strand_id
1 'polypeptide(L)'
;ETFLVAATVQMVATTLRDLMQEKKLTAETLFAELNGGKADGKIDEGTFVAFLEKLPKTVSREDLMFTSTRRKAIFHQVDVDKDDAVSFTDFQELLRVRYVCISGISATDNFEVANSKTISKIEVGDVVEALGNPRRDSNTGMRRVECQ
;
A
#
# COMPACT_ATOMS: atom_id res chain seq x y z
N GLU A 1 -15.99 15.65 -2.71
CA GLU A 1 -14.95 15.05 -3.58
C GLU A 1 -13.90 14.22 -2.83
N THR A 2 -13.59 14.55 -1.56
CA THR A 2 -12.55 13.88 -0.74
C THR A 2 -12.65 12.36 -0.69
N PHE A 3 -13.86 11.80 -0.58
CA PHE A 3 -14.06 10.34 -0.59
C PHE A 3 -13.59 9.66 -1.88
N LEU A 4 -13.87 10.27 -3.04
CA LEU A 4 -13.44 9.74 -4.33
C LEU A 4 -11.93 9.82 -4.49
N VAL A 5 -11.30 10.87 -3.95
CA VAL A 5 -9.83 11.01 -3.93
C VAL A 5 -9.22 9.93 -3.03
N ALA A 6 -9.75 9.73 -1.82
CA ALA A 6 -9.29 8.68 -0.91
C ALA A 6 -9.40 7.27 -1.52
N ALA A 7 -10.52 6.95 -2.17
CA ALA A 7 -10.67 5.68 -2.89
C ALA A 7 -9.65 5.54 -4.03
N THR A 8 -9.33 6.63 -4.73
CA THR A 8 -8.32 6.64 -5.78
C THR A 8 -6.91 6.44 -5.21
N VAL A 9 -6.60 7.06 -4.07
CA VAL A 9 -5.32 6.86 -3.35
C VAL A 9 -5.16 5.40 -2.95
N GLN A 10 -6.23 4.75 -2.45
CA GLN A 10 -6.21 3.32 -2.12
C GLN A 10 -5.97 2.43 -3.35
N MET A 11 -6.55 2.80 -4.50
CA MET A 11 -6.30 2.10 -5.77
C MET A 11 -4.85 2.26 -6.24
N VAL A 12 -4.28 3.47 -6.12
CA VAL A 12 -2.87 3.73 -6.40
C VAL A 12 -1.99 2.91 -5.45
N ALA A 13 -2.21 2.98 -4.14
CA ALA A 13 -1.48 2.22 -3.14
C ALA A 13 -1.46 0.72 -3.42
N THR A 14 -2.62 0.15 -3.78
CA THR A 14 -2.76 -1.26 -4.15
C THR A 14 -1.92 -1.58 -5.39
N THR A 15 -2.00 -0.74 -6.43
CA THR A 15 -1.20 -0.89 -7.65
C THR A 15 0.30 -0.83 -7.36
N LEU A 16 0.75 0.08 -6.49
CA LEU A 16 2.16 0.17 -6.10
C LEU A 16 2.62 -1.09 -5.36
N ARG A 17 1.81 -1.62 -4.44
CA ARG A 17 2.12 -2.88 -3.75
C ARG A 17 2.19 -4.08 -4.70
N ASP A 18 1.29 -4.14 -5.68
CA ASP A 18 1.31 -5.18 -6.71
C ASP A 18 2.58 -5.08 -7.57
N LEU A 19 2.96 -3.87 -7.98
CA LEU A 19 4.20 -3.61 -8.71
C LEU A 19 5.44 -4.00 -7.90
N MET A 20 5.48 -3.66 -6.61
CA MET A 20 6.55 -4.07 -5.70
C MET A 20 6.67 -5.59 -5.63
N GLN A 21 5.55 -6.31 -5.58
CA GLN A 21 5.56 -7.76 -5.56
C GLN A 21 6.05 -8.36 -6.88
N GLU A 22 5.51 -7.90 -8.01
CA GLU A 22 5.85 -8.41 -9.33
C GLU A 22 7.34 -8.22 -9.63
N LYS A 23 7.88 -7.05 -9.30
CA LYS A 23 9.28 -6.69 -9.53
C LYS A 23 10.21 -7.00 -8.36
N LYS A 24 9.69 -7.55 -7.25
CA LYS A 24 10.43 -7.83 -6.00
C LYS A 24 11.18 -6.60 -5.45
N LEU A 25 10.54 -5.44 -5.52
CA LEU A 25 11.08 -4.16 -5.02
C LEU A 25 10.73 -3.97 -3.55
N THR A 26 11.62 -3.30 -2.81
CA THR A 26 11.31 -2.77 -1.48
C THR A 26 10.63 -1.40 -1.60
N ALA A 27 10.00 -0.92 -0.52
CA ALA A 27 9.41 0.41 -0.49
C ALA A 27 10.47 1.50 -0.76
N GLU A 28 11.68 1.31 -0.21
CA GLU A 28 12.83 2.20 -0.42
C GLU A 28 13.28 2.22 -1.87
N THR A 29 13.42 1.05 -2.52
CA THR A 29 13.81 0.99 -3.93
C THR A 29 12.75 1.62 -4.83
N LEU A 30 11.46 1.34 -4.59
CA LEU A 30 10.40 1.98 -5.36
C LEU A 30 10.40 3.49 -5.13
N PHE A 31 10.49 3.97 -3.88
CA PHE A 31 10.58 5.40 -3.58
C PHE A 31 11.77 6.06 -4.29
N ALA A 32 12.94 5.42 -4.28
CA ALA A 32 14.11 5.89 -4.99
C ALA A 32 13.85 5.99 -6.50
N GLU A 33 13.21 4.99 -7.12
CA GLU A 33 12.82 5.05 -8.54
C GLU A 33 11.89 6.25 -8.83
N LEU A 34 10.98 6.57 -7.91
CA LEU A 34 10.08 7.73 -8.04
C LEU A 34 10.80 9.07 -7.84
N ASN A 35 11.82 9.08 -7.00
CA ASN A 35 12.59 10.27 -6.61
C ASN A 35 13.87 10.46 -7.44
N GLY A 36 13.86 10.02 -8.70
CA GLY A 36 15.01 10.19 -9.61
C GLY A 36 16.28 9.44 -9.18
N GLY A 37 16.13 8.33 -8.47
CA GLY A 37 17.20 7.47 -7.95
C GLY A 37 17.61 7.74 -6.50
N LYS A 38 16.94 8.65 -5.79
CA LYS A 38 17.30 9.04 -4.42
C LYS A 38 16.40 8.36 -3.39
N ALA A 39 16.96 7.49 -2.56
CA ALA A 39 16.23 6.84 -1.46
C ALA A 39 15.89 7.80 -0.31
N ASP A 40 16.51 8.98 -0.27
CA ASP A 40 16.34 10.02 0.73
C ASP A 40 15.74 11.31 0.14
N GLY A 41 15.36 12.23 1.03
CA GLY A 41 14.72 13.49 0.65
C GLY A 41 13.21 13.37 0.44
N LYS A 42 12.67 14.24 -0.42
CA LYS A 42 11.23 14.37 -0.65
C LYS A 42 10.94 14.56 -2.14
N ILE A 43 9.78 14.07 -2.57
CA ILE A 43 9.28 14.18 -3.95
C ILE A 43 8.33 15.37 -4.01
N ASP A 44 8.62 16.36 -4.85
CA ASP A 44 7.73 17.51 -5.07
C ASP A 44 6.46 17.13 -5.86
N GLU A 45 5.44 18.01 -5.82
CA GLU A 45 4.17 17.79 -6.52
C GLU A 45 4.38 17.49 -8.01
N GLY A 46 5.23 18.23 -8.69
CA GLY A 46 5.46 18.08 -10.13
C GLY A 46 6.00 16.70 -10.47
N THR A 47 7.01 16.25 -9.71
CA THR A 47 7.60 14.91 -9.86
C THR A 47 6.58 13.81 -9.57
N PHE A 48 5.81 13.93 -8.48
CA PHE A 48 4.80 12.92 -8.11
C PHE A 48 3.62 12.86 -9.11
N VAL A 49 3.14 14.01 -9.60
CA VAL A 49 2.09 14.08 -10.61
C VAL A 49 2.56 13.48 -11.93
N ALA A 50 3.81 13.76 -12.35
CA ALA A 50 4.39 13.16 -13.56
C ALA A 50 4.53 11.64 -13.43
N PHE A 51 4.80 11.14 -12.22
CA PHE A 51 4.77 9.71 -11.94
C PHE A 51 3.37 9.13 -12.13
N LEU A 52 2.34 9.70 -11.49
CA LEU A 52 0.96 9.23 -11.60
C LEU A 52 0.44 9.26 -13.05
N GLU A 53 0.94 10.16 -13.88
CA GLU A 53 0.62 10.21 -15.31
C GLU A 53 1.22 9.03 -16.10
N LYS A 54 2.40 8.56 -15.71
CA LYS A 54 3.09 7.43 -16.35
C LYS A 54 2.64 6.08 -15.81
N LEU A 55 2.17 6.02 -14.57
CA LEU A 55 1.75 4.79 -13.88
C LEU A 55 0.83 3.88 -14.72
N PRO A 56 -0.23 4.37 -15.40
CA PRO A 56 -1.12 3.53 -16.22
C PRO A 56 -0.37 2.73 -17.28
N LYS A 57 0.65 3.33 -17.91
CA LYS A 57 1.48 2.68 -18.93
C LYS A 57 2.46 1.69 -18.31
N THR A 58 3.04 2.03 -17.15
CA THR A 58 3.99 1.17 -16.44
C THR A 58 3.35 -0.15 -16.01
N VAL A 59 2.09 -0.12 -15.56
CA VAL A 59 1.36 -1.31 -15.08
C VAL A 59 0.31 -1.83 -16.06
N SER A 60 0.23 -1.28 -17.28
CA SER A 60 -0.76 -1.64 -18.31
C SER A 60 -2.20 -1.63 -17.80
N ARG A 61 -2.59 -0.57 -17.08
CA ARG A 61 -3.89 -0.39 -16.40
C ARG A 61 -4.53 0.95 -16.77
N GLU A 62 -5.46 0.94 -17.72
CA GLU A 62 -6.13 2.16 -18.22
C GLU A 62 -7.06 2.81 -17.18
N ASP A 63 -7.57 2.05 -16.21
CA ASP A 63 -8.39 2.54 -15.11
C ASP A 63 -7.66 3.48 -14.14
N LEU A 64 -6.33 3.59 -14.28
CA LEU A 64 -5.48 4.53 -13.55
C LEU A 64 -5.26 5.85 -14.31
N MET A 65 -5.88 6.06 -15.48
CA MET A 65 -5.76 7.31 -16.23
C MET A 65 -6.54 8.43 -15.55
N PHE A 66 -5.89 9.14 -14.65
CA PHE A 66 -6.49 10.25 -13.91
C PHE A 66 -6.35 11.58 -14.64
N THR A 67 -7.22 12.54 -14.34
CA THR A 67 -7.06 13.93 -14.79
C THR A 67 -5.94 14.63 -14.03
N SER A 68 -5.40 15.73 -14.57
CA SER A 68 -4.37 16.53 -13.87
C SER A 68 -4.81 16.98 -12.47
N THR A 69 -6.05 17.50 -12.35
CA THR A 69 -6.64 17.89 -11.06
C THR A 69 -6.71 16.72 -10.08
N ARG A 70 -7.06 15.52 -10.55
CA ARG A 70 -7.12 14.33 -9.70
C ARG A 70 -5.74 13.90 -9.23
N ARG A 71 -4.70 13.99 -10.08
CA ARG A 71 -3.32 13.69 -9.69
C ARG A 71 -2.80 14.62 -8.59
N LYS A 72 -3.06 15.93 -8.72
CA LYS A 72 -2.77 16.91 -7.66
C LYS A 72 -3.52 16.59 -6.37
N ALA A 73 -4.79 16.23 -6.46
CA ALA A 73 -5.57 15.87 -5.27
C ALA A 73 -5.05 14.59 -4.59
N ILE A 74 -4.56 13.60 -5.37
CA ILE A 74 -3.89 12.42 -4.83
C ILE A 74 -2.61 12.83 -4.09
N PHE A 75 -1.77 13.68 -4.69
CA PHE A 75 -0.55 14.19 -4.06
C PHE A 75 -0.83 14.82 -2.69
N HIS A 76 -1.75 15.78 -2.61
CA HIS A 76 -2.10 16.44 -1.34
C HIS A 76 -2.73 15.49 -0.31
N GLN A 77 -3.26 14.34 -0.73
CA GLN A 77 -3.80 13.34 0.18
C GLN A 77 -2.70 12.39 0.69
N VAL A 78 -1.64 12.18 -0.09
CA VAL A 78 -0.46 11.38 0.26
C VAL A 78 0.48 12.17 1.17
N ASP A 79 0.66 13.46 0.90
CA ASP A 79 1.36 14.40 1.80
C ASP A 79 0.55 14.52 3.10
N VAL A 80 0.92 13.75 4.13
CA VAL A 80 0.19 13.71 5.42
C VAL A 80 0.58 14.89 6.30
N ASP A 81 1.85 15.28 6.27
CA ASP A 81 2.41 16.35 7.12
C ASP A 81 2.17 17.77 6.57
N LYS A 82 1.65 17.89 5.34
CA LYS A 82 1.24 19.13 4.66
C LYS A 82 2.41 20.07 4.40
N ASP A 83 3.53 19.51 3.97
CA ASP A 83 4.74 20.28 3.66
C ASP A 83 4.98 20.52 2.16
N ASP A 84 3.97 20.21 1.33
CA ASP A 84 4.01 20.31 -0.14
C ASP A 84 5.07 19.38 -0.77
N ALA A 85 5.39 18.27 -0.09
CA ALA A 85 6.22 17.20 -0.61
C ALA A 85 5.76 15.82 -0.11
N VAL A 86 6.22 14.76 -0.78
CA VAL A 86 6.03 13.37 -0.31
C VAL A 86 7.36 12.87 0.21
N SER A 87 7.48 12.74 1.53
CA SER A 87 8.63 12.11 2.17
C SER A 87 8.58 10.58 2.06
N PHE A 88 9.67 9.92 2.43
CA PHE A 88 9.65 8.45 2.53
C PHE A 88 8.62 7.97 3.57
N THR A 89 8.40 8.73 4.64
CA THR A 89 7.40 8.39 5.67
C THR A 89 5.97 8.49 5.13
N ASP A 90 5.65 9.53 4.38
CA ASP A 90 4.34 9.66 3.69
C ASP A 90 4.13 8.50 2.71
N PHE A 91 5.19 8.16 1.97
CA PHE A 91 5.16 7.03 1.05
C PHE A 91 4.96 5.69 1.77
N GLN A 92 5.58 5.49 2.94
CA GLN A 92 5.34 4.31 3.75
C GLN A 92 3.90 4.26 4.26
N GLU A 93 3.33 5.36 4.74
CA GLU A 93 1.91 5.41 5.14
C GLU A 93 0.97 5.14 3.96
N LEU A 94 1.29 5.61 2.75
CA LEU A 94 0.55 5.26 1.53
C LEU A 94 0.51 3.75 1.29
N LEU A 95 1.61 3.04 1.57
CA LEU A 95 1.71 1.59 1.33
C LEU A 95 1.12 0.74 2.46
N ARG A 96 0.87 1.30 3.65
CA ARG A 96 0.33 0.54 4.79
C ARG A 96 -1.07 0.05 4.50
N VAL A 97 -1.34 -1.19 4.94
CA VAL A 97 -2.67 -1.81 4.85
C VAL A 97 -3.12 -2.18 6.25
N ARG A 98 -4.28 -1.67 6.64
CA ARG A 98 -4.91 -1.99 7.92
C ARG A 98 -6.19 -2.75 7.67
N TYR A 99 -6.41 -3.81 8.45
CA TYR A 99 -7.62 -4.60 8.43
C TYR A 99 -8.37 -4.42 9.74
N VAL A 100 -9.70 -4.33 9.66
CA VAL A 100 -10.57 -4.39 10.83
C VAL A 100 -11.12 -5.81 10.92
N CYS A 101 -10.99 -6.43 12.08
CA CYS A 101 -11.54 -7.74 12.34
C CYS A 101 -13.07 -7.66 12.44
N ILE A 102 -13.78 -8.36 11.55
CA ILE A 102 -15.25 -8.41 11.55
C ILE A 102 -15.81 -9.72 12.13
N SER A 103 -14.93 -10.71 12.33
CA SER A 103 -15.25 -12.01 12.92
C SER A 103 -14.02 -12.49 13.67
N GLY A 104 -14.15 -12.72 14.98
CA GLY A 104 -13.02 -13.07 15.84
C GLY A 104 -12.25 -14.30 15.33
N ILE A 105 -10.92 -14.22 15.37
CA ILE A 105 -10.03 -15.24 14.80
C ILE A 105 -8.74 -15.39 15.62
N SER A 106 -8.20 -16.59 15.68
CA SER A 106 -6.89 -16.85 16.27
C SER A 106 -5.77 -16.46 15.31
N ALA A 107 -4.86 -15.60 15.75
CA ALA A 107 -3.59 -15.37 15.07
C ALA A 107 -2.61 -16.51 15.40
N THR A 108 -1.81 -16.91 14.42
CA THR A 108 -0.89 -18.04 14.53
C THR A 108 0.55 -17.63 14.28
N ASP A 109 1.50 -18.36 14.86
CA ASP A 109 2.94 -18.12 14.67
C ASP A 109 3.46 -18.48 13.27
N ASN A 110 2.66 -19.19 12.47
CA ASN A 110 3.00 -19.61 11.11
C ASN A 110 1.80 -19.47 10.16
N PHE A 111 2.09 -19.43 8.86
CA PHE A 111 1.06 -19.39 7.81
C PHE A 111 0.28 -20.71 7.70
N GLU A 112 0.94 -21.86 7.84
CA GLU A 112 0.28 -23.18 7.74
C GLU A 112 -0.47 -23.51 9.03
N VAL A 113 -1.80 -23.64 8.96
CA VAL A 113 -2.61 -23.89 10.16
C VAL A 113 -2.23 -25.21 10.85
N ALA A 114 -1.98 -26.27 10.06
CA ALA A 114 -1.76 -27.63 10.55
C ALA A 114 -0.57 -27.76 11.51
N ASN A 115 0.48 -26.93 11.35
CA ASN A 115 1.70 -26.98 12.15
C ASN A 115 1.93 -25.70 12.96
N SER A 116 0.90 -24.91 13.18
CA SER A 116 1.00 -23.60 13.86
C SER A 116 0.44 -23.63 15.28
N LYS A 117 0.92 -22.70 16.10
CA LYS A 117 0.37 -22.41 17.44
C LYS A 117 -0.40 -21.12 17.39
N THR A 118 -1.50 -21.05 18.15
CA THR A 118 -2.19 -19.79 18.41
C THR A 118 -1.32 -18.91 19.30
N ILE A 119 -1.01 -17.69 18.85
CA ILE A 119 -0.20 -16.71 19.60
C ILE A 119 -1.06 -15.63 20.26
N SER A 120 -2.20 -15.30 19.65
CA SER A 120 -3.16 -14.33 20.18
C SER A 120 -4.53 -14.56 19.56
N LYS A 121 -5.53 -13.86 20.09
CA LYS A 121 -6.87 -13.80 19.53
C LYS A 121 -7.14 -12.36 19.10
N ILE A 122 -7.59 -12.20 17.86
CA ILE A 122 -8.01 -10.92 17.30
C ILE A 122 -9.54 -10.88 17.43
N GLU A 123 -10.05 -9.91 18.17
CA GLU A 123 -11.47 -9.76 18.45
C GLU A 123 -12.14 -8.85 17.42
N VAL A 124 -13.48 -8.90 17.34
CA VAL A 124 -14.25 -8.03 16.44
C VAL A 124 -14.01 -6.57 16.83
N GLY A 125 -13.65 -5.76 15.84
CA GLY A 125 -13.31 -4.34 16.00
C GLY A 125 -11.81 -4.06 16.13
N ASP A 126 -10.98 -5.06 16.41
CA ASP A 126 -9.53 -4.88 16.44
C ASP A 126 -9.01 -4.47 15.06
N VAL A 127 -8.04 -3.55 15.07
CA VAL A 127 -7.34 -3.09 13.87
C VAL A 127 -5.94 -3.68 13.87
N VAL A 128 -5.59 -4.39 12.81
CA VAL A 128 -4.24 -4.95 12.62
C VAL A 128 -3.61 -4.37 11.37
N GLU A 129 -2.31 -4.13 11.42
CA GLU A 129 -1.53 -3.68 10.25
C GLU A 129 -0.86 -4.86 9.59
N ALA A 130 -1.05 -5.02 8.27
CA ALA A 130 -0.41 -6.08 7.53
C ALA A 130 1.07 -5.76 7.26
N LEU A 131 1.94 -6.71 7.60
CA LEU A 131 3.39 -6.62 7.43
C LEU A 131 3.88 -7.15 6.07
N GLY A 132 2.96 -7.49 5.18
CA GLY A 132 3.27 -7.97 3.85
C GLY A 132 2.00 -8.30 3.07
N ASN A 133 2.19 -9.03 1.96
CA ASN A 133 1.06 -9.39 1.10
C ASN A 133 0.37 -10.68 1.58
N PRO A 134 -0.96 -10.77 1.46
CA PRO A 134 -1.69 -11.98 1.74
C PRO A 134 -1.20 -13.16 0.88
N ARG A 135 -0.97 -14.30 1.51
CA ARG A 135 -0.58 -15.56 0.88
C ARG A 135 -1.73 -16.55 0.96
N ARG A 136 -1.90 -17.37 -0.07
CA ARG A 136 -2.86 -18.47 -0.03
C ARG A 136 -2.20 -19.66 0.66
N ASP A 137 -2.81 -20.13 1.74
CA ASP A 137 -2.49 -21.41 2.36
C ASP A 137 -2.87 -22.54 1.38
N SER A 138 -1.89 -23.37 1.02
CA SER A 138 -2.07 -24.47 0.06
C SER A 138 -2.97 -25.59 0.59
N ASN A 139 -3.05 -25.79 1.90
CA ASN A 139 -3.82 -26.85 2.53
C ASN A 139 -5.28 -26.45 2.71
N THR A 140 -5.53 -25.21 3.14
CA THR A 140 -6.88 -24.74 3.48
C THR A 140 -7.50 -23.87 2.39
N GLY A 141 -6.71 -23.36 1.45
CA GLY A 141 -7.14 -22.37 0.46
C GLY A 141 -7.42 -20.99 1.04
N MET A 142 -7.23 -20.78 2.35
CA MET A 142 -7.46 -19.48 2.99
C MET A 142 -6.39 -18.48 2.58
N ARG A 143 -6.76 -17.20 2.43
CA ARG A 143 -5.79 -16.10 2.35
C ARG A 143 -5.41 -15.68 3.77
N ARG A 144 -4.12 -15.69 4.06
CA ARG A 144 -3.55 -15.34 5.36
C ARG A 144 -2.50 -14.26 5.16
N VAL A 145 -2.35 -13.37 6.12
CA VAL A 145 -1.35 -12.29 6.09
C VAL A 145 -0.70 -12.19 7.46
N GLU A 146 0.59 -11.88 7.48
CA GLU A 146 1.28 -11.53 8.71
C GLU A 146 0.87 -10.12 9.12
N CYS A 147 0.58 -9.92 10.41
CA CYS A 147 0.13 -8.64 10.92
C CYS A 147 0.68 -8.34 12.31
N GLN A 148 0.67 -7.06 12.68
CA GLN A 148 0.97 -6.55 14.02
C GLN A 148 -0.20 -5.76 14.59
#